data_AF-A0A0C5EHD9-F1
#
_entry.id   AF-A0A0C5EHD9-F1
#
_cell.length_a   1.000
_cell.length_b   1.000
_cell.length_c   1.000
_cell.angle_alpha   90.00
_cell.angle_beta   90.00
_cell.angle_gamma   90.00
#
_symmetry.space_group_name_H-M   'P 1'
#
loop_
_entity.id
_entity.type
_entity.pdbx_description
1 polymer ?
#
loop_
_entity_poly.entity_id
_entity_poly.type
_entity_poly.pdbx_seq_one_letter_code
_entity_poly.pdbx_strand_id
1 'polypeptide(L)'
;MLLEYIDVTRSIQIRRLKRRKIGFKDLDWLFCTREGFKMAPSTVSQLFSDLRAEAGLTERVSAHMLRHRYITLQVMARLRSLSSRGSIGVEALTTVLSKVASLSGHSSLDSMWRYVDWAYEELEVEYKDSANVAAEAMSVIEALMGEAKSSENRALAESILIVKEALLQLRTKSYELPSVVAHSLRGSAT
;
A
#
# COMPACT_ATOMS: atom_id res chain seq x y z
N MET A 1 0.14 -12.88 -18.37
CA MET A 1 0.45 -11.45 -18.09
C MET A 1 1.93 -11.07 -18.21
N LEU A 2 2.85 -11.33 -17.27
CA LEU A 2 4.25 -10.88 -17.44
C LEU A 2 5.03 -11.71 -18.47
N LEU A 3 4.99 -13.04 -18.36
CA LEU A 3 5.62 -13.95 -19.33
C LEU A 3 5.05 -13.75 -20.74
N GLU A 4 3.73 -13.58 -20.82
CA GLU A 4 3.03 -13.26 -22.08
C GLU A 4 3.50 -11.94 -22.71
N TYR A 5 3.74 -10.89 -21.91
CA TYR A 5 4.34 -9.66 -22.43
C TYR A 5 5.75 -9.89 -22.98
N ILE A 6 6.57 -10.64 -22.24
CA ILE A 6 7.96 -10.94 -22.62
C ILE A 6 8.00 -11.78 -23.91
N ASP A 7 7.18 -12.82 -23.99
CA ASP A 7 7.25 -13.79 -25.07
C ASP A 7 6.52 -13.30 -26.33
N VAL A 8 5.42 -12.56 -26.17
CA VAL A 8 4.58 -12.11 -27.28
C VAL A 8 4.85 -10.65 -27.63
N THR A 9 4.61 -9.73 -26.70
CA THR A 9 4.66 -8.30 -27.01
C THR A 9 6.08 -7.82 -27.34
N ARG A 10 7.07 -8.19 -26.52
CA ARG A 10 8.48 -7.85 -26.78
C ARG A 10 8.94 -8.49 -28.09
N SER A 11 8.67 -9.78 -28.32
CA SER A 11 9.13 -10.45 -29.54
C SER A 11 8.57 -9.80 -30.82
N ILE A 12 7.30 -9.36 -30.80
CA ILE A 12 6.70 -8.61 -31.90
C ILE A 12 7.41 -7.27 -32.12
N GLN A 13 7.70 -6.52 -31.05
CA GLN A 13 8.39 -5.23 -31.16
C GLN A 13 9.83 -5.39 -31.70
N ILE A 14 10.57 -6.38 -31.19
CA ILE A 14 11.93 -6.68 -31.66
C ILE A 14 11.92 -7.06 -33.14
N ARG A 15 10.99 -7.92 -33.59
CA ARG A 15 10.85 -8.26 -35.01
C ARG A 15 10.57 -7.03 -35.88
N ARG A 16 9.78 -6.07 -35.38
CA ARG A 16 9.52 -4.80 -36.08
C ARG A 16 10.78 -3.92 -36.16
N LEU A 17 11.55 -3.82 -35.07
CA LEU A 17 12.79 -3.03 -35.03
C LEU A 17 13.88 -3.62 -35.94
N LYS A 18 14.06 -4.94 -35.91
CA LYS A 18 15.00 -5.67 -36.81
C LYS A 18 14.72 -5.39 -38.29
N ARG A 19 13.45 -5.31 -38.70
CA ARG A 19 13.08 -5.01 -40.09
C ARG A 19 13.29 -3.55 -40.48
N ARG A 20 13.13 -2.61 -39.53
CA ARG A 20 13.15 -1.17 -39.81
C ARG A 20 14.54 -0.54 -39.74
N LYS A 21 15.46 -1.11 -38.96
CA LYS A 21 16.75 -0.48 -38.66
C LYS A 21 17.92 -1.41 -38.95
N ILE A 22 18.72 -1.02 -39.95
CA ILE A 22 20.00 -1.66 -40.25
C ILE A 22 20.92 -1.48 -39.03
N GLY A 23 21.51 -2.57 -38.56
CA GLY A 23 22.41 -2.58 -37.40
C GLY A 23 21.74 -2.74 -36.02
N PHE A 24 20.43 -2.98 -35.95
CA PHE A 24 19.78 -3.36 -34.70
C PHE A 24 20.37 -4.66 -34.13
N LYS A 25 20.72 -4.67 -32.85
CA LYS A 25 21.23 -5.86 -32.15
C LYS A 25 20.37 -6.17 -30.94
N ASP A 26 19.76 -7.35 -30.92
CA ASP A 26 19.02 -7.83 -29.74
C ASP A 26 20.02 -8.42 -28.74
N LEU A 27 20.22 -7.74 -27.61
CA LEU A 27 21.09 -8.19 -26.52
C LEU A 27 20.28 -8.78 -25.35
N ASP A 28 19.06 -9.24 -25.62
CA ASP A 28 18.14 -9.88 -24.67
C ASP A 28 17.76 -9.04 -23.44
N TRP A 29 17.97 -7.73 -23.50
CA TRP A 29 17.41 -6.81 -22.51
C TRP A 29 15.88 -6.76 -22.64
N LEU A 30 15.18 -6.93 -21.51
CA LEU A 30 13.72 -6.77 -21.47
C LEU A 30 13.31 -5.34 -21.82
N PHE A 31 13.98 -4.36 -21.22
CA PHE A 31 13.82 -2.95 -21.55
C PHE A 31 15.05 -2.47 -22.32
N CYS A 32 14.85 -2.18 -23.61
CA CYS A 32 15.92 -1.77 -24.51
C CYS A 32 15.58 -0.48 -25.25
N THR A 33 16.62 0.19 -25.75
CA THR A 33 16.45 1.32 -26.68
C THR A 33 16.00 0.83 -28.05
N ARG A 34 15.71 1.76 -28.97
CA ARG A 34 15.33 1.42 -30.36
C ARG A 34 16.46 0.76 -31.15
N GLU A 35 17.69 0.81 -30.64
CA GLU A 35 18.90 0.17 -31.17
C GLU A 35 19.12 -1.23 -30.58
N GLY A 36 18.41 -1.57 -29.49
CA GLY A 36 18.52 -2.85 -28.78
C GLY A 36 19.51 -2.85 -27.61
N PHE A 37 20.10 -1.69 -27.28
CA PHE A 37 20.94 -1.54 -26.08
C PHE A 37 20.10 -1.47 -24.80
N LYS A 38 20.72 -1.73 -23.65
CA LYS A 38 20.08 -1.56 -22.34
C LYS A 38 19.56 -0.14 -22.18
N MET A 39 18.30 0.00 -21.75
CA MET A 39 17.73 1.31 -21.43
C MET A 39 18.49 1.96 -20.26
N ALA A 40 18.81 3.24 -20.39
CA ALA A 40 19.50 3.99 -19.35
C ALA A 40 18.55 4.31 -18.18
N PRO A 41 19.03 4.33 -16.92
CA PRO A 41 18.21 4.75 -15.78
C PRO A 41 17.65 6.17 -15.92
N SER A 42 18.39 7.07 -16.56
CA SER A 42 17.96 8.44 -16.85
C SER A 42 16.71 8.49 -17.72
N THR A 43 16.49 7.52 -18.61
CA THR A 43 15.27 7.42 -19.40
C THR A 43 14.05 7.22 -18.50
N VAL A 44 14.13 6.35 -17.49
CA VAL A 44 13.04 6.16 -16.52
C VAL A 44 12.83 7.42 -15.70
N SER A 45 13.89 8.06 -15.22
CA SER A 45 13.78 9.33 -14.50
C SER A 45 13.08 10.41 -15.34
N GLN A 46 13.43 10.53 -16.62
CA GLN A 46 12.79 11.48 -17.54
C GLN A 46 11.31 11.17 -17.72
N LEU A 47 10.93 9.91 -17.91
CA LEU A 47 9.52 9.52 -18.02
C LEU A 47 8.70 9.96 -16.80
N PHE A 48 9.24 9.84 -15.59
CA PHE A 48 8.57 10.32 -14.38
C PHE A 48 8.51 11.85 -14.31
N SER A 49 9.54 12.56 -14.78
CA SER A 49 9.51 14.02 -14.89
C SER A 49 8.44 14.50 -15.89
N ASP A 50 8.33 13.83 -17.04
CA ASP A 50 7.33 14.16 -18.07
C ASP A 50 5.92 13.90 -17.54
N LEU A 51 5.69 12.74 -16.89
CA LEU A 51 4.41 12.43 -16.24
C LEU A 51 4.04 13.43 -15.15
N ARG A 52 5.03 13.87 -14.36
CA ARG A 52 4.82 14.89 -13.32
C ARG A 52 4.38 16.22 -13.93
N ALA A 53 5.04 16.66 -15.01
CA ALA A 53 4.70 17.90 -15.69
C ALA A 53 3.29 17.85 -16.29
N GLU A 54 2.94 16.74 -16.95
CA GLU A 54 1.61 16.53 -17.53
C GLU A 54 0.51 16.48 -16.46
N ALA A 55 0.79 15.89 -15.30
CA ALA A 55 -0.14 15.82 -14.18
C ALA A 55 -0.26 17.13 -13.38
N GLY A 56 0.54 18.17 -13.70
CA GLY A 56 0.54 19.45 -12.97
C GLY A 56 1.08 19.35 -11.54
N LEU A 57 1.90 18.34 -11.22
CA LEU A 57 2.41 18.10 -9.87
C LEU A 57 3.66 18.93 -9.57
N THR A 58 3.65 19.64 -8.44
CA THR A 58 4.76 20.52 -8.04
C THR A 58 5.78 19.83 -7.15
N GLU A 59 5.43 18.67 -6.61
CA GLU A 59 6.25 17.87 -5.70
C GLU A 59 7.27 17.02 -6.45
N ARG A 60 8.29 16.54 -5.74
CA ARG A 60 9.24 15.58 -6.32
C ARG A 60 8.51 14.28 -6.65
N VAL A 61 8.68 13.79 -7.88
CA VAL A 61 8.14 12.51 -8.36
C VAL A 61 9.28 11.70 -8.98
N SER A 62 9.42 10.43 -8.59
CA SER A 62 10.42 9.52 -9.16
C SER A 62 10.02 8.07 -9.01
N ALA A 63 10.59 7.19 -9.83
CA ALA A 63 10.40 5.74 -9.71
C ALA A 63 10.79 5.20 -8.32
N HIS A 64 11.76 5.84 -7.63
CA HIS A 64 12.17 5.42 -6.29
C HIS A 64 11.07 5.64 -5.24
N MET A 65 10.16 6.58 -5.45
CA MET A 65 9.00 6.77 -4.55
C MET A 65 8.01 5.61 -4.64
N LEU A 66 7.86 4.99 -5.82
CA LEU A 66 7.07 3.76 -5.93
C LEU A 66 7.71 2.61 -5.16
N ARG A 67 9.04 2.54 -5.12
CA ARG A 67 9.75 1.58 -4.26
C ARG A 67 9.46 1.86 -2.78
N HIS A 68 9.52 3.11 -2.34
CA HIS A 68 9.13 3.46 -0.97
C HIS A 68 7.68 3.04 -0.66
N ARG A 69 6.73 3.39 -1.53
CA ARG A 69 5.31 3.03 -1.36
C ARG A 69 5.12 1.51 -1.30
N TYR A 70 5.77 0.76 -2.18
CA TYR A 70 5.72 -0.70 -2.15
C TYR A 70 6.17 -1.24 -0.80
N ILE A 71 7.28 -0.74 -0.25
CA ILE A 71 7.80 -1.20 1.04
C ILE A 71 6.85 -0.86 2.17
N THR A 72 6.34 0.38 2.24
CA THR A 72 5.34 0.79 3.23
C THR A 72 4.13 -0.15 3.20
N LEU A 73 3.58 -0.43 2.01
CA LEU A 73 2.44 -1.36 1.87
C LEU A 73 2.77 -2.78 2.33
N GLN A 74 3.99 -3.27 2.06
CA GLN A 74 4.43 -4.57 2.55
C GLN A 74 4.55 -4.62 4.08
N VAL A 75 5.00 -3.52 4.70
CA VAL A 75 5.03 -3.38 6.16
C VAL A 75 3.61 -3.32 6.71
N MET A 76 2.76 -2.44 6.19
CA MET A 76 1.34 -2.31 6.60
C MET A 76 0.61 -3.66 6.56
N ALA A 77 0.71 -4.41 5.46
CA ALA A 77 0.04 -5.69 5.31
C ALA A 77 0.47 -6.71 6.40
N ARG A 78 1.76 -6.71 6.75
CA ARG A 78 2.29 -7.59 7.81
C ARG A 78 1.91 -7.10 9.20
N LEU A 79 1.92 -5.79 9.43
CA LEU A 79 1.45 -5.20 10.69
C LEU A 79 -0.02 -5.55 10.93
N ARG A 80 -0.90 -5.40 9.94
CA ARG A 80 -2.32 -5.82 10.03
C ARG A 80 -2.46 -7.30 10.40
N SER A 81 -1.66 -8.15 9.76
CA SER A 81 -1.67 -9.58 10.07
C SER A 81 -1.22 -9.87 11.50
N LEU A 82 -0.27 -9.11 12.05
CA LEU A 82 0.21 -9.30 13.42
C LEU A 82 -0.71 -8.69 14.46
N SER A 83 -1.24 -7.49 14.21
CA SER A 83 -2.17 -6.80 15.11
C SER A 83 -3.46 -7.58 15.32
N SER A 84 -3.87 -8.40 14.34
CA SER A 84 -5.00 -9.33 14.50
C SER A 84 -4.80 -10.41 15.58
N ARG A 85 -3.55 -10.59 16.04
CA ARG A 85 -3.15 -11.61 17.02
C ARG A 85 -2.77 -11.02 18.39
N GLY A 86 -2.88 -9.70 18.57
CA GLY A 86 -2.53 -9.00 19.80
C GLY A 86 -1.46 -7.92 19.60
N SER A 87 -0.86 -7.47 20.70
CA SER A 87 0.16 -6.42 20.69
C SER A 87 1.42 -6.85 19.93
N ILE A 88 1.99 -5.94 19.17
CA ILE A 88 3.18 -6.21 18.35
C ILE A 88 4.44 -5.87 19.15
N GLY A 89 5.18 -6.90 19.56
CA GLY A 89 6.50 -6.74 20.18
C GLY A 89 7.58 -6.34 19.17
N VAL A 90 8.66 -5.75 19.68
CA VAL A 90 9.82 -5.29 18.87
C VAL A 90 10.46 -6.43 18.08
N GLU A 91 10.49 -7.65 18.62
CA GLU A 91 11.04 -8.84 17.94
C GLU A 91 10.23 -9.25 16.70
N ALA A 92 8.90 -9.23 16.82
CA ALA A 92 7.99 -9.51 15.71
C ALA A 92 8.15 -8.45 14.61
N LEU A 93 8.28 -7.18 15.01
CA LEU A 93 8.49 -6.06 14.11
C LEU A 93 9.83 -6.15 13.38
N THR A 94 10.91 -6.47 14.11
CA THR A 94 12.24 -6.70 13.53
C THR A 94 12.21 -7.86 12.53
N THR A 95 11.46 -8.93 12.83
CA THR A 95 11.28 -10.06 11.90
C THR A 95 10.54 -9.64 10.63
N VAL A 96 9.52 -8.80 10.75
CA VAL A 96 8.82 -8.20 9.59
C VAL A 96 9.79 -7.38 8.76
N LEU A 97 10.56 -6.49 9.39
CA LEU A 97 11.52 -5.63 8.70
C LEU A 97 12.61 -6.44 7.99
N SER A 98 13.15 -7.48 8.61
CA SER A 98 14.13 -8.39 7.99
C SER A 98 13.57 -9.05 6.73
N LYS A 99 12.32 -9.53 6.77
CA LYS A 99 11.66 -10.16 5.61
C LYS A 99 11.42 -9.15 4.48
N VAL A 100 10.94 -7.95 4.81
CA VAL A 100 10.69 -6.91 3.82
C VAL A 100 12.00 -6.35 3.25
N ALA A 101 13.06 -6.25 4.07
CA ALA A 101 14.39 -5.83 3.64
C ALA A 101 14.96 -6.84 2.63
N SER A 102 14.85 -8.14 2.90
CA SER A 102 15.25 -9.19 1.96
C SER A 102 14.48 -9.13 0.65
N LEU A 103 13.14 -8.96 0.71
CA LEU A 103 12.29 -8.88 -0.48
C LEU A 103 12.58 -7.65 -1.34
N SER A 104 12.89 -6.51 -0.70
CA SER A 104 13.16 -5.26 -1.40
C SER A 104 14.63 -5.10 -1.76
N GLY A 105 15.55 -5.87 -1.18
CA GLY A 105 16.99 -5.71 -1.36
C GLY A 105 17.57 -4.51 -0.59
N HIS A 106 17.06 -4.23 0.62
CA HIS A 106 17.70 -3.27 1.53
C HIS A 106 18.89 -3.92 2.25
N SER A 107 20.00 -3.20 2.30
CA SER A 107 21.22 -3.63 3.00
C SER A 107 21.22 -3.28 4.50
N SER A 108 20.39 -2.31 4.91
CA SER A 108 20.31 -1.83 6.29
C SER A 108 18.89 -1.95 6.83
N LEU A 109 18.76 -2.66 7.94
CA LEU A 109 17.50 -2.75 8.68
C LEU A 109 17.16 -1.42 9.37
N ASP A 110 18.16 -0.61 9.74
CA ASP A 110 17.92 0.69 10.36
C ASP A 110 17.15 1.64 9.44
N SER A 111 17.48 1.63 8.15
CA SER A 111 16.74 2.41 7.14
C SER A 111 15.28 1.98 6.98
N MET A 112 14.93 0.76 7.43
CA MET A 112 13.60 0.20 7.27
C MET A 112 12.60 0.72 8.31
N TRP A 113 13.08 1.21 9.46
CA TRP A 113 12.21 1.68 10.53
C TRP A 113 11.32 2.85 10.13
N ARG A 114 11.79 3.71 9.22
CA ARG A 114 10.95 4.79 8.67
C ARG A 114 9.67 4.28 8.01
N TYR A 115 9.70 3.09 7.41
CA TYR A 115 8.50 2.49 6.82
C TYR A 115 7.53 1.97 7.87
N VAL A 116 8.00 1.71 9.10
CA VAL A 116 7.12 1.41 10.23
C VAL A 116 6.35 2.66 10.61
N ASP A 117 7.04 3.79 10.76
CA ASP A 117 6.41 5.08 11.09
C ASP A 117 5.35 5.43 10.04
N TRP A 118 5.72 5.41 8.75
CA TRP A 118 4.78 5.66 7.66
C TRP A 118 3.64 4.65 7.61
N ALA A 119 3.89 3.38 7.91
CA ALA A 119 2.84 2.37 7.95
C ALA A 119 1.84 2.64 9.08
N TYR A 120 2.31 3.09 10.25
CA TYR A 120 1.43 3.48 11.35
C TYR A 120 0.61 4.72 11.00
N GLU A 121 1.23 5.75 10.44
CA GLU A 121 0.52 6.97 9.99
C GLU A 121 -0.60 6.62 9.01
N GLU A 122 -0.33 5.79 8.00
CA GLU A 122 -1.32 5.38 7.00
C GLU A 122 -2.43 4.52 7.60
N LEU A 123 -2.09 3.59 8.51
CA LEU A 123 -3.08 2.76 9.22
C LEU A 123 -3.97 3.61 10.13
N GLU A 124 -3.43 4.67 10.75
CA GLU A 124 -4.21 5.59 11.57
C GLU A 124 -5.22 6.39 10.73
N VAL A 125 -4.82 6.85 9.54
CA VAL A 125 -5.72 7.53 8.61
C VAL A 125 -6.85 6.60 8.16
N GLU A 126 -6.52 5.38 7.70
CA GLU A 126 -7.52 4.40 7.29
C GLU A 126 -8.49 4.03 8.43
N TYR A 127 -7.97 3.98 9.67
CA TYR A 127 -8.80 3.75 10.84
C TYR A 127 -9.77 4.90 11.09
N LYS A 128 -9.29 6.15 11.05
CA LYS A 128 -10.15 7.33 11.20
C LYS A 128 -11.26 7.34 10.14
N ASP A 129 -10.92 7.05 8.89
CA ASP A 129 -11.90 6.95 7.80
C ASP A 129 -12.93 5.84 8.07
N SER A 130 -12.47 4.66 8.49
CA SER A 130 -13.36 3.54 8.84
C SER A 130 -14.28 3.86 10.03
N ALA A 131 -13.75 4.56 11.04
CA ALA A 131 -14.51 4.98 12.22
C ALA A 131 -15.58 6.02 11.85
N ASN A 132 -15.26 6.95 10.95
CA ASN A 132 -16.21 7.93 10.43
C ASN A 132 -17.35 7.24 9.66
N VAL A 133 -17.03 6.30 8.76
CA VAL A 133 -18.02 5.49 8.03
C VAL A 133 -18.91 4.70 9.00
N ALA A 134 -18.32 4.09 10.04
CA ALA A 134 -19.08 3.36 11.05
C ALA A 134 -20.01 4.27 11.86
N ALA A 135 -19.58 5.51 12.17
CA ALA A 135 -20.41 6.50 12.86
C ALA A 135 -21.60 6.96 11.98
N GLU A 136 -21.37 7.20 10.69
CA GLU A 136 -22.45 7.51 9.74
C GLU A 136 -23.45 6.36 9.62
N ALA A 137 -22.96 5.13 9.46
CA ALA A 137 -23.82 3.93 9.43
C ALA A 137 -24.64 3.77 10.71
N MET A 138 -24.06 4.09 11.87
CA MET A 138 -24.75 4.04 13.16
C MET A 138 -25.89 5.07 13.23
N SER A 139 -25.66 6.29 12.73
CA SER A 139 -26.69 7.34 12.66
C SER A 139 -27.90 6.91 11.81
N VAL A 140 -27.64 6.30 10.64
CA VAL A 140 -28.70 5.76 9.77
C VAL A 140 -29.48 4.65 10.47
N ILE A 141 -28.78 3.74 11.15
CA ILE A 141 -29.42 2.65 11.90
C ILE A 141 -30.29 3.19 13.03
N GLU A 142 -29.86 4.23 13.74
CA GLU A 142 -30.65 4.85 14.80
C GLU A 142 -31.93 5.52 14.27
N ALA A 143 -31.85 6.17 13.11
CA ALA A 143 -33.02 6.70 12.42
C ALA A 143 -34.01 5.59 12.02
N LEU A 144 -33.51 4.51 11.39
CA LEU A 144 -34.33 3.35 11.00
C LEU A 144 -34.95 2.64 12.21
N MET A 145 -34.22 2.55 13.34
CA MET A 145 -34.78 2.03 14.59
C MET A 145 -35.92 2.92 15.11
N GLY A 146 -35.78 4.24 15.00
CA GLY A 146 -36.83 5.20 15.36
C GLY A 146 -38.10 4.99 14.54
N GLU A 147 -37.96 4.83 13.22
CA GLU A 147 -39.08 4.55 12.30
C GLU A 147 -39.71 3.17 12.52
N ALA A 148 -38.90 2.13 12.74
CA ALA A 148 -39.41 0.79 13.03
C ALA A 148 -40.22 0.74 14.33
N LYS A 149 -39.81 1.53 15.34
CA LYS A 149 -40.55 1.67 16.60
C LYS A 149 -41.84 2.48 16.44
N SER A 150 -41.82 3.57 15.67
CA SER A 150 -43.01 4.39 15.44
C SER A 150 -44.07 3.70 14.57
N SER A 151 -43.65 2.80 13.68
CA SER A 151 -44.53 1.96 12.85
C SER A 151 -44.97 0.65 13.52
N GLU A 152 -44.63 0.43 14.79
CA GLU A 152 -44.88 -0.80 15.57
C GLU A 152 -44.36 -2.10 14.90
N ASN A 153 -43.43 -2.00 13.96
CA ASN A 153 -42.87 -3.14 13.24
C ASN A 153 -41.76 -3.82 14.06
N ARG A 154 -42.18 -4.69 14.98
CA ARG A 154 -41.27 -5.40 15.92
C ARG A 154 -40.22 -6.24 15.22
N ALA A 155 -40.58 -6.94 14.14
CA ALA A 155 -39.65 -7.80 13.39
C ALA A 155 -38.52 -6.99 12.74
N LEU A 156 -38.86 -5.80 12.20
CA LEU A 156 -37.88 -4.88 11.65
C LEU A 156 -36.98 -4.29 12.74
N ALA A 157 -37.56 -3.88 13.88
CA ALA A 157 -36.80 -3.33 15.00
C ALA A 157 -35.78 -4.33 15.59
N GLU A 158 -36.16 -5.61 15.71
CA GLU A 158 -35.25 -6.69 16.13
C GLU A 158 -34.14 -6.92 15.12
N SER A 159 -34.46 -6.95 13.83
CA SER A 159 -33.46 -7.12 12.76
C SER A 159 -32.44 -5.99 12.76
N ILE A 160 -32.88 -4.74 12.95
CA ILE A 160 -31.99 -3.59 13.02
C ILE A 160 -31.11 -3.63 14.27
N LEU A 161 -31.63 -4.12 15.41
CA LEU A 161 -30.85 -4.29 16.63
C LEU A 161 -29.67 -5.26 16.44
N ILE A 162 -29.87 -6.36 15.70
CA ILE A 162 -28.81 -7.32 15.37
C ILE A 162 -27.71 -6.65 14.55
N VAL A 163 -28.09 -5.83 13.55
CA VAL A 163 -27.13 -5.08 12.74
C VAL A 163 -26.38 -4.05 13.59
N LYS A 164 -27.06 -3.35 14.50
CA LYS A 164 -26.44 -2.41 15.45
C LYS A 164 -25.37 -3.09 16.29
N GLU A 165 -25.67 -4.25 16.86
CA GLU A 165 -24.75 -5.00 17.70
C GLU A 165 -23.53 -5.51 16.92
N ALA A 166 -23.75 -6.03 15.69
CA ALA A 166 -22.66 -6.45 14.82
C ALA A 166 -21.69 -5.31 14.48
N LEU A 167 -22.20 -4.09 14.25
CA LEU A 167 -21.39 -2.91 14.01
C LEU A 167 -20.63 -2.44 15.24
N LEU A 168 -21.22 -2.53 16.44
CA LEU A 168 -20.52 -2.21 17.69
C LEU A 168 -19.33 -3.14 17.93
N GLN A 169 -19.47 -4.43 17.63
CA GLN A 169 -18.38 -5.41 17.74
C GLN A 169 -17.27 -5.18 16.70
N LEU A 170 -17.61 -4.69 15.51
CA LEU A 170 -16.62 -4.29 14.51
C LEU A 170 -15.83 -3.04 14.94
N ARG A 171 -16.51 -2.09 15.61
CA ARG A 171 -15.88 -0.87 16.14
C ARG A 171 -14.87 -1.17 17.25
N THR A 172 -15.12 -2.13 18.13
CA THR A 172 -14.20 -2.44 19.26
C THR A 172 -13.02 -3.33 18.86
N LYS A 173 -13.12 -4.07 17.75
CA LYS A 173 -11.99 -4.82 17.16
C LYS A 173 -10.97 -3.94 16.44
N SER A 174 -11.16 -2.62 16.42
CA SER A 174 -10.19 -1.71 15.86
C SER A 174 -8.92 -1.66 16.71
N TYR A 175 -7.95 -2.44 16.26
CA TYR A 175 -6.55 -2.50 16.65
C TYR A 175 -6.08 -1.41 17.63
N GLU A 176 -5.68 -1.83 18.83
CA GLU A 176 -4.72 -1.07 19.63
C GLU A 176 -3.41 -1.05 18.83
N LEU A 177 -3.20 -0.01 18.02
CA LEU A 177 -1.90 0.25 17.43
C LEU A 177 -0.94 0.50 18.61
N PRO A 178 0.13 -0.31 18.77
CA PRO A 178 1.11 -0.07 19.82
C PRO A 178 1.59 1.36 19.68
N SER A 179 1.51 2.15 20.75
CA SER A 179 1.93 3.54 20.72
C SER A 179 3.38 3.60 20.23
N VAL A 180 3.64 4.52 19.31
CA VAL A 180 4.92 4.77 18.62
C VAL A 180 6.09 5.07 19.58
N VAL A 181 5.85 5.02 20.90
CA VAL A 181 6.78 5.35 22.00
C VAL A 181 8.05 4.50 21.99
N ALA A 182 8.08 3.33 21.34
CA ALA A 182 9.31 2.54 21.22
C ALA A 182 10.39 3.21 20.32
N HIS A 183 10.03 4.20 19.49
CA HIS A 183 10.95 4.83 18.54
C HIS A 183 11.73 6.03 19.08
N SER A 184 11.17 6.80 20.02
CA SER A 184 11.85 8.01 20.51
C SER A 184 13.11 7.70 21.33
N LEU A 185 13.27 6.46 21.80
CA LEU A 185 14.42 6.06 22.63
C LEU A 185 15.67 5.68 21.84
N ARG A 186 15.59 5.49 20.51
CA ARG A 186 16.76 5.14 19.68
C ARG A 186 17.43 6.35 19.00
N GLY A 187 16.74 7.48 18.92
CA GLY A 187 17.27 8.71 18.32
C GLY A 187 18.14 9.57 19.25
N SER A 188 18.24 9.22 20.54
CA SER A 188 19.00 9.98 21.54
C SER A 188 20.40 9.42 21.83
N ALA A 189 20.86 8.44 21.04
CA ALA A 189 22.17 7.81 21.19
C ALA A 189 23.03 8.06 19.93
N THR A 190 23.27 9.33 19.60
CA THR A 190 24.40 9.78 18.77
C THR A 190 24.84 11.15 19.23
#